data_AF-J4TYL5-F1
#
_entry.id   AF-J4TYL5-F1
#
_cell.length_a   1.000
_cell.length_b   1.000
_cell.length_c   1.000
_cell.angle_alpha   90.00
_cell.angle_beta   90.00
_cell.angle_gamma   90.00
#
_symmetry.space_group_name_H-M   'P 1'
#
loop_
_entity.id
_entity.type
_entity.pdbx_description
1 polymer ?
#
loop_
_entity_poly.entity_id
_entity_poly.type
_entity_poly.pdbx_seq_one_letter_code
_entity_poly.pdbx_strand_id
1 'polypeptide(L)'
;MMEAVEKKPFEVTDAASAQWALEKIAEKRKEREMVEDQYQKMVARYEKWRAESLMKLDEDEAFFEGLLRPWAEAELAGSKKKSVMLPSGRVGFRAGSKTYMMGGEKVSATNADLLAFVRKDDADYIERKESVRWGDYKKTLNVMEDGRIVSVTGQIIPGMTVTEGEPSFYVEAE
;
A
#
# COMPACT_ATOMS: atom_id res chain seq x y z
N MET A 1 -17.88 49.56 -25.82
CA MET A 1 -17.54 48.13 -25.98
C MET A 1 -16.05 48.03 -25.76
N MET A 2 -15.59 47.32 -24.71
CA MET A 2 -14.16 46.99 -24.57
C MET A 2 -13.92 45.74 -25.40
N GLU A 3 -13.14 45.86 -26.47
CA GLU A 3 -12.63 44.72 -27.23
C GLU A 3 -11.77 43.85 -26.32
N ALA A 4 -12.17 42.59 -26.15
CA ALA A 4 -11.34 41.57 -25.55
C ALA A 4 -10.21 41.25 -26.54
N VAL A 5 -9.01 41.75 -26.26
CA VAL A 5 -7.81 41.32 -26.97
C VAL A 5 -7.57 39.85 -26.64
N GLU A 6 -7.89 38.96 -27.57
CA GLU A 6 -7.51 37.55 -27.52
C GLU A 6 -5.97 37.46 -27.48
N LYS A 7 -5.41 37.15 -26.30
CA LYS A 7 -3.99 36.82 -26.18
C LYS A 7 -3.75 35.48 -26.87
N LYS A 8 -2.96 35.49 -27.95
CA LYS A 8 -2.46 34.27 -28.58
C LYS A 8 -1.73 33.39 -27.55
N PRO A 9 -1.84 32.05 -27.64
CA PRO A 9 -1.08 31.14 -26.80
C PRO A 9 0.42 31.32 -27.03
N PHE A 10 1.22 31.08 -25.99
CA PHE A 10 2.68 31.11 -26.10
C PHE A 10 3.16 29.88 -26.89
N GLU A 11 4.02 30.10 -27.88
CA GLU A 11 4.63 29.06 -28.69
C GLU A 11 6.15 29.04 -28.46
N VAL A 12 6.70 27.84 -28.26
CA VAL A 12 8.15 27.62 -28.16
C VAL A 12 8.70 27.54 -29.57
N THR A 13 9.51 28.54 -29.95
CA THR A 13 10.03 28.70 -31.33
C THR A 13 11.55 28.70 -31.41
N ASP A 14 12.23 28.87 -30.28
CA ASP A 14 13.68 28.91 -30.18
C ASP A 14 14.17 28.34 -28.82
N ALA A 15 15.48 28.18 -28.68
CA ALA A 15 16.07 27.65 -27.44
C ALA A 15 15.78 28.53 -26.21
N ALA A 16 15.65 29.85 -26.39
CA ALA A 16 15.36 30.77 -25.29
C ALA A 16 13.92 30.62 -24.78
N SER A 17 12.94 30.47 -25.68
CA SER A 17 11.54 30.19 -25.32
C SER A 17 11.36 28.80 -24.72
N ALA A 18 12.17 27.81 -25.14
CA ALA A 18 12.21 26.49 -24.51
C ALA A 18 12.78 26.55 -23.09
N GLN A 19 13.88 27.27 -22.89
CA GLN A 19 14.48 27.49 -21.57
C GLN A 19 13.48 28.16 -20.61
N TRP A 20 12.80 29.20 -21.08
CA TRP A 20 11.75 29.87 -20.30
C TRP A 20 10.59 28.92 -19.95
N ALA A 21 10.18 28.05 -20.88
CA ALA A 21 9.15 27.05 -20.61
C ALA A 21 9.60 26.04 -19.53
N LEU A 22 10.87 25.61 -19.53
CA LEU A 22 11.45 24.77 -18.48
C LEU A 22 11.47 25.48 -17.11
N GLU A 23 11.87 26.75 -17.07
CA GLU A 23 11.83 27.57 -15.85
C GLU A 23 10.41 27.69 -15.30
N LYS A 24 9.40 27.88 -16.16
CA LYS A 24 8.00 27.92 -15.75
C LYS A 24 7.51 26.58 -15.22
N ILE A 25 7.96 25.47 -15.81
CA ILE A 25 7.66 24.13 -15.29
C ILE A 25 8.29 23.93 -13.91
N ALA A 26 9.54 24.34 -13.72
CA ALA A 26 10.23 24.28 -12.43
C ALA A 26 9.51 25.10 -11.34
N GLU A 27 9.10 26.34 -11.67
CA GLU A 27 8.31 27.20 -10.78
C GLU A 27 6.99 26.51 -10.37
N LYS A 28 6.26 25.92 -11.33
CA LYS A 28 5.02 25.19 -11.04
C LYS A 28 5.23 23.90 -10.25
N ARG A 29 6.36 23.21 -10.43
CA ARG A 29 6.74 22.06 -9.61
C ARG A 29 6.95 22.48 -8.15
N LYS A 30 7.65 23.59 -7.91
CA LYS A 30 7.84 24.17 -6.56
C LYS A 30 6.53 24.63 -5.94
N GLU A 31 5.68 25.32 -6.69
CA GLU A 31 4.33 25.69 -6.20
C GLU A 31 3.52 24.45 -5.81
N ARG A 32 3.59 23.37 -6.61
CA ARG A 32 2.92 22.10 -6.30
C ARG A 32 3.45 21.47 -5.02
N GLU A 33 4.76 21.47 -4.82
CA GLU A 33 5.39 20.96 -3.60
C GLU A 33 4.97 21.78 -2.37
N MET A 34 4.90 23.11 -2.48
CA MET A 34 4.41 23.97 -1.39
C MET A 34 2.95 23.68 -1.02
N VAL A 35 2.09 23.45 -2.03
CA VAL A 35 0.68 23.07 -1.79
C VAL A 35 0.60 21.72 -1.08
N GLU A 36 1.41 20.75 -1.51
CA GLU A 36 1.44 19.42 -0.89
C GLU A 36 1.96 19.49 0.56
N ASP A 37 3.03 20.22 0.83
CA ASP A 37 3.55 20.41 2.19
C ASP A 37 2.51 21.07 3.12
N GLN A 38 1.79 22.09 2.63
CA GLN A 38 0.69 22.70 3.37
C GLN A 38 -0.44 21.70 3.64
N TYR A 39 -0.82 20.92 2.64
CA TYR A 39 -1.83 19.87 2.79
C TYR A 39 -1.41 18.82 3.83
N GLN A 40 -0.17 18.32 3.76
CA GLN A 40 0.36 17.35 4.73
C GLN A 40 0.37 17.91 6.16
N LYS A 41 0.73 19.18 6.35
CA LYS A 41 0.64 19.84 7.66
C LYS A 41 -0.79 19.90 8.20
N MET A 42 -1.77 20.14 7.32
CA MET A 42 -3.18 20.11 7.70
C MET A 42 -3.63 18.70 8.06
N VAL A 43 -3.30 17.70 7.24
CA VAL A 43 -3.61 16.29 7.51
C VAL A 43 -3.04 15.88 8.86
N ALA A 44 -1.75 16.13 9.13
CA ALA A 44 -1.12 15.81 10.40
C ALA A 44 -1.82 16.45 11.61
N ARG A 45 -2.27 17.71 11.47
CA ARG A 45 -3.05 18.39 12.53
C ARG A 45 -4.40 17.72 12.77
N TYR A 46 -5.13 17.37 11.70
CA TYR A 46 -6.43 16.73 11.83
C TYR A 46 -6.33 15.28 12.30
N GLU A 47 -5.29 14.55 11.88
CA GLU A 47 -5.01 13.21 12.39
C GLU A 47 -4.68 13.24 13.88
N LYS A 48 -3.87 14.20 14.33
CA LYS A 48 -3.61 14.39 15.76
C LYS A 48 -4.89 14.67 16.54
N TRP A 49 -5.72 15.60 16.07
CA TRP A 49 -7.01 15.91 16.70
C TRP A 49 -7.94 14.69 16.72
N ARG A 50 -7.99 13.92 15.63
CA ARG A 50 -8.77 12.68 15.53
C ARG A 50 -8.27 11.66 16.54
N ALA A 51 -6.96 11.43 16.62
CA ALA A 51 -6.38 10.48 17.56
C ALA A 51 -6.66 10.88 19.02
N GLU A 52 -6.49 12.16 19.37
CA GLU A 52 -6.78 12.66 20.72
C GLU A 52 -8.27 12.55 21.08
N SER A 53 -9.15 12.76 20.10
CA SER A 53 -10.60 12.65 20.29
C SER A 53 -11.06 11.20 20.42
N LEU A 54 -10.49 10.30 19.62
CA LEU A 54 -10.74 8.86 19.73
C LEU A 54 -10.19 8.29 21.04
N MET A 55 -8.99 8.71 21.45
CA MET A 55 -8.37 8.25 22.70
C MET A 55 -9.29 8.47 23.91
N LYS A 56 -9.97 9.62 23.99
CA LYS A 56 -10.94 9.87 25.08
C LYS A 56 -12.16 8.94 25.02
N LEU A 57 -12.68 8.68 23.82
CA LEU A 57 -13.80 7.76 23.63
C LEU A 57 -13.40 6.32 23.97
N ASP A 58 -12.20 5.91 23.55
CA ASP A 58 -11.64 4.60 23.86
C ASP A 58 -11.39 4.43 25.37
N GLU A 59 -10.94 5.49 26.06
CA GLU A 59 -10.80 5.53 27.52
C GLU A 59 -12.15 5.38 28.24
N ASP A 60 -13.18 6.10 27.78
CA ASP A 60 -14.54 6.00 28.32
C ASP A 60 -15.14 4.60 28.07
N GLU A 61 -14.96 4.05 26.87
CA GLU A 61 -15.40 2.68 26.53
C GLU A 61 -14.71 1.65 27.44
N ALA A 62 -13.38 1.73 27.57
CA ALA A 62 -12.60 0.85 28.43
C ALA A 62 -13.00 0.96 29.92
N PHE A 63 -13.36 2.17 30.38
CA PHE A 63 -13.89 2.37 31.72
C PHE A 63 -15.20 1.59 31.93
N PHE A 64 -16.17 1.70 31.01
CA PHE A 64 -17.43 0.97 31.12
C PHE A 64 -17.26 -0.55 30.95
N GLU A 65 -16.39 -1.00 30.05
CA GLU A 65 -16.03 -2.42 29.94
C GLU A 65 -15.42 -2.94 31.25
N GLY A 66 -14.56 -2.13 31.89
CA GLY A 66 -13.97 -2.42 33.20
C GLY A 66 -15.01 -2.61 34.30
N LEU A 67 -16.12 -1.85 34.28
CA LEU A 67 -17.24 -2.03 35.21
C LEU A 67 -18.05 -3.30 34.93
N LEU A 68 -18.22 -3.66 33.64
CA LEU A 68 -18.97 -4.85 33.24
C LEU A 68 -18.24 -6.15 33.56
N ARG A 69 -16.90 -6.13 33.57
CA ARG A 69 -16.08 -7.33 33.79
C ARG A 69 -16.33 -8.03 35.13
N PRO A 70 -16.20 -7.39 36.31
CA PRO A 70 -16.44 -8.07 37.59
C PRO A 70 -17.90 -8.53 37.75
N TRP A 71 -18.85 -7.76 37.18
CA TRP A 71 -20.26 -8.16 37.16
C TRP A 71 -20.47 -9.43 36.31
N ALA A 72 -19.89 -9.50 35.11
CA ALA A 72 -19.97 -10.67 34.24
C ALA A 72 -19.26 -11.89 34.84
N GLU A 73 -18.14 -11.70 35.56
CA GLU A 73 -17.46 -12.76 36.31
C GLU A 73 -18.38 -13.35 37.40
N ALA A 74 -19.05 -12.49 38.17
CA ALA A 74 -19.98 -12.92 39.21
C ALA A 74 -21.23 -13.63 38.66
N GLU A 75 -21.85 -13.10 37.60
CA GLU A 75 -23.08 -13.65 37.02
C GLU A 75 -22.85 -14.99 36.28
N LEU A 76 -21.66 -15.17 35.71
CA LEU A 76 -21.27 -16.42 35.04
C LEU A 76 -20.61 -17.43 35.99
N ALA A 77 -20.30 -17.04 37.23
CA ALA A 77 -19.75 -17.95 38.22
C ALA A 77 -20.73 -19.10 38.51
N GLY A 78 -20.28 -20.34 38.30
CA GLY A 78 -21.11 -21.54 38.48
C GLY A 78 -22.15 -21.78 37.37
N SER A 79 -22.22 -20.92 36.35
CA SER A 79 -23.10 -21.09 35.19
C SER A 79 -22.41 -21.88 34.07
N LYS A 80 -23.16 -22.70 33.31
CA LYS A 80 -22.68 -23.31 32.06
C LYS A 80 -22.65 -22.32 30.89
N LYS A 81 -23.23 -21.12 31.05
CA LYS A 81 -23.28 -20.08 30.01
C LYS A 81 -21.94 -19.35 29.95
N LYS A 82 -21.55 -18.92 28.75
CA LYS A 82 -20.32 -18.14 28.51
C LYS A 82 -20.59 -16.63 28.37
N SER A 83 -21.86 -16.24 28.38
CA SER A 83 -22.29 -14.85 28.17
C SER A 83 -23.68 -14.60 28.73
N VAL A 84 -23.94 -13.36 29.13
CA VAL A 84 -25.22 -12.81 29.56
C VAL A 84 -25.77 -11.91 28.46
N MET A 85 -27.03 -12.11 28.07
CA MET A 85 -27.69 -11.30 27.05
C MET A 85 -28.65 -10.31 27.71
N LEU A 86 -28.53 -9.05 27.32
CA LEU A 86 -29.34 -7.91 27.77
C LEU A 86 -30.02 -7.26 26.54
N PRO A 87 -31.11 -6.48 26.72
CA PRO A 87 -31.77 -5.80 25.60
C PRO A 87 -30.83 -4.88 24.80
N SER A 88 -29.85 -4.28 25.47
CA SER A 88 -28.87 -3.36 24.89
C SER A 88 -27.60 -4.05 24.36
N GLY A 89 -27.43 -5.36 24.55
CA GLY A 89 -26.23 -6.05 24.08
C GLY A 89 -25.93 -7.37 24.79
N ARG A 90 -24.67 -7.80 24.74
CA ARG A 90 -24.21 -9.06 25.35
C ARG A 90 -22.82 -8.86 25.95
N VAL A 91 -22.62 -9.37 27.16
CA VAL A 91 -21.32 -9.43 27.81
C VAL A 91 -20.96 -10.88 28.13
N GLY A 92 -19.70 -11.25 28.00
CA GLY A 92 -19.26 -12.60 28.30
C GLY A 92 -17.80 -12.84 27.93
N PHE A 93 -17.30 -14.01 28.29
CA PHE A 93 -15.92 -14.40 28.06
C PHE A 93 -15.83 -15.29 26.83
N ARG A 94 -14.92 -14.92 25.92
CA ARG A 94 -14.50 -15.81 24.83
C ARG A 94 -13.22 -16.52 25.23
N ALA A 95 -13.00 -17.72 24.68
CA ALA A 95 -11.72 -18.38 24.83
C ALA A 95 -10.63 -17.53 24.17
N GLY A 96 -9.50 -17.31 24.86
CA GLY A 96 -8.36 -16.60 24.30
C GLY A 96 -7.84 -17.31 23.05
N SER A 97 -7.44 -16.53 22.04
CA SER A 97 -6.78 -17.07 20.85
C SER A 97 -5.43 -17.67 21.24
N LYS A 98 -5.08 -18.82 20.64
CA LYS A 98 -3.75 -19.40 20.81
C LYS A 98 -2.74 -18.49 20.13
N THR A 99 -1.79 -17.97 20.90
CA THR A 99 -0.65 -17.21 20.38
C THR A 99 0.58 -18.12 20.44
N TYR A 100 1.23 -18.32 19.30
CA TYR A 100 2.45 -19.09 19.20
C TYR A 100 3.65 -18.13 19.28
N MET A 101 4.63 -18.44 20.13
CA MET A 101 5.84 -17.65 20.30
C MET A 101 7.08 -18.52 20.05
N MET A 102 8.09 -17.96 19.41
CA MET A 102 9.37 -18.61 19.12
C MET A 102 10.48 -17.56 19.23
N GLY A 103 11.53 -17.84 20.01
CA GLY A 103 12.64 -16.89 20.21
C GLY A 103 12.27 -15.60 20.94
N GLY A 104 11.14 -15.54 21.65
CA GLY A 104 10.64 -14.33 22.31
C GLY A 104 9.76 -13.44 21.42
N GLU A 105 9.57 -13.81 20.15
CA GLU A 105 8.70 -13.10 19.22
C GLU A 105 7.46 -13.93 18.85
N LYS A 106 6.39 -13.25 18.45
CA LYS A 106 5.19 -13.90 17.94
C LYS A 106 5.50 -14.56 16.59
N VAL A 107 5.15 -15.83 16.49
CA VAL A 107 5.38 -16.61 15.27
C VAL A 107 4.59 -16.00 14.11
N SER A 108 5.29 -15.78 13.00
CA SER A 108 4.75 -15.33 11.73
C SER A 108 5.27 -16.24 10.61
N ALA A 109 4.66 -16.14 9.42
CA ALA A 109 5.09 -16.88 8.22
C ALA A 109 6.54 -16.60 7.81
N THR A 110 7.14 -15.51 8.30
CA THR A 110 8.51 -15.10 7.99
C THR A 110 9.52 -15.41 9.09
N ASN A 111 9.10 -16.05 10.19
CA ASN A 111 10.01 -16.39 11.28
C ASN A 111 11.07 -17.40 10.81
N ALA A 112 12.35 -17.02 10.92
CA ALA A 112 13.47 -17.79 10.36
C ALA A 112 13.65 -19.16 11.02
N ASP A 113 13.44 -19.25 12.33
CA ASP A 113 13.55 -20.50 13.08
C ASP A 113 12.42 -21.47 12.72
N LEU A 114 11.20 -20.95 12.55
CA LEU A 114 10.06 -21.73 12.05
C LEU A 114 10.32 -22.22 10.63
N LEU A 115 10.78 -21.35 9.73
CA LEU A 115 11.09 -21.73 8.35
C LEU A 115 12.19 -22.80 8.30
N ALA A 116 13.24 -22.68 9.13
CA ALA A 116 14.30 -23.68 9.20
C ALA A 116 13.81 -25.03 9.74
N PHE A 117 12.86 -25.02 10.67
CA PHE A 117 12.21 -26.22 11.20
C PHE A 117 11.31 -26.88 10.16
N VAL A 118 10.35 -26.12 9.60
CA VAL A 118 9.39 -26.60 8.58
C VAL A 118 10.11 -27.08 7.32
N ARG A 119 11.26 -26.48 6.96
CA ARG A 119 12.07 -26.92 5.81
C ARG A 119 12.66 -28.33 5.95
N LYS A 120 12.80 -28.87 7.16
CA LYS A 120 13.37 -30.20 7.39
C LYS A 120 12.35 -31.30 7.18
N ASP A 121 11.18 -31.18 7.79
CA ASP A 121 10.20 -32.26 7.88
C ASP A 121 8.88 -31.98 7.13
N ASP A 122 8.56 -30.71 6.87
CA ASP A 122 7.25 -30.23 6.41
C ASP A 122 7.37 -29.22 5.24
N ALA A 123 8.29 -29.48 4.29
CA ALA A 123 8.65 -28.52 3.24
C ALA A 123 7.51 -28.12 2.29
N ASP A 124 6.43 -28.89 2.25
CA ASP A 124 5.20 -28.61 1.49
C ASP A 124 4.43 -27.39 2.01
N TYR A 125 4.67 -27.00 3.27
CA TYR A 125 4.07 -25.81 3.88
C TYR A 125 4.87 -24.52 3.63
N ILE A 126 5.97 -24.60 2.89
CA ILE A 126 6.75 -23.42 2.48
C ILE A 126 6.14 -22.86 1.19
N GLU A 127 5.61 -21.64 1.27
CA GLU A 127 5.13 -20.93 0.09
C GLU A 127 6.29 -20.63 -0.87
N ARG A 128 6.30 -21.28 -2.04
CA ARG A 128 7.26 -21.03 -3.11
C ARG A 128 6.58 -20.24 -4.21
N LYS A 129 6.95 -18.98 -4.33
CA LYS A 129 6.51 -18.14 -5.45
C LYS A 129 7.51 -18.27 -6.60
N GLU A 130 7.24 -19.17 -7.53
CA GLU A 130 7.98 -19.23 -8.79
C GLU A 130 7.56 -18.05 -9.67
N SER A 131 8.50 -17.15 -9.94
CA SER A 131 8.28 -16.03 -10.86
C SER A 131 9.41 -15.97 -11.88
N VAL A 132 9.05 -15.66 -13.12
CA VAL A 132 10.03 -15.42 -14.17
C VAL A 132 10.76 -14.13 -13.84
N ARG A 133 12.09 -14.15 -13.92
CA ARG A 133 12.92 -12.93 -13.92
C ARG A 133 12.72 -12.17 -15.23
N TRP A 134 11.54 -11.60 -15.41
CA TRP A 134 11.10 -11.01 -16.66
C TRP A 134 12.04 -9.91 -17.16
N GLY A 135 12.58 -9.10 -16.25
CA GLY A 135 13.52 -8.03 -16.58
C GLY A 135 14.81 -8.52 -17.26
N ASP A 136 15.30 -9.71 -16.90
CA ASP A 136 16.48 -10.32 -17.52
C ASP A 136 16.10 -11.13 -18.74
N TYR A 137 15.02 -11.92 -18.64
CA TYR A 137 14.57 -12.78 -19.74
C TYR A 137 14.17 -11.97 -20.98
N LYS A 138 13.46 -10.84 -20.83
CA LYS A 138 13.02 -10.02 -21.96
C LYS A 138 14.18 -9.45 -22.80
N LYS A 139 15.36 -9.28 -22.20
CA LYS A 139 16.57 -8.80 -22.90
C LYS A 139 17.18 -9.87 -23.82
N THR A 140 16.82 -11.13 -23.60
CA THR A 140 17.32 -12.28 -24.38
C THR A 140 16.43 -12.63 -25.57
N LEU A 141 15.34 -11.88 -25.75
CA LEU A 141 14.33 -12.14 -26.77
C LEU A 141 14.69 -11.42 -28.06
N ASN A 142 14.58 -12.13 -29.18
CA ASN A 142 14.75 -11.58 -30.51
C ASN A 142 13.37 -11.40 -31.16
N VAL A 143 13.13 -10.22 -31.73
CA VAL A 143 11.91 -9.92 -32.48
C VAL A 143 12.17 -10.23 -33.96
N MET A 144 11.37 -11.12 -34.55
CA MET A 144 11.38 -11.39 -35.98
C MET A 144 10.61 -10.30 -36.75
N GLU A 145 10.92 -10.12 -38.04
CA GLU A 145 10.26 -9.13 -38.92
C GLU A 145 8.73 -9.29 -39.02
N ASP A 146 8.21 -10.48 -38.69
CA ASP A 146 6.77 -10.79 -38.68
C ASP A 146 6.09 -10.59 -37.32
N GLY A 147 6.79 -10.00 -36.34
CA GLY A 147 6.27 -9.69 -35.01
C GLY A 147 6.28 -10.86 -34.02
N ARG A 148 6.81 -12.04 -34.40
CA ARG A 148 7.00 -13.17 -33.50
C ARG A 148 8.24 -13.01 -32.63
N ILE A 149 8.16 -13.50 -31.40
CA ILE A 149 9.26 -13.41 -30.44
C ILE A 149 9.94 -14.76 -30.26
N VAL A 150 11.27 -14.75 -30.38
CA VAL A 150 12.12 -15.92 -30.30
C VAL A 150 12.99 -15.83 -29.06
N SER A 151 12.99 -16.88 -28.26
CA SER A 151 13.91 -17.04 -27.14
C SER A 151 15.35 -17.25 -27.61
N VAL A 152 16.32 -17.12 -26.70
CA VAL A 152 17.75 -17.35 -26.99
C VAL A 152 18.07 -18.73 -27.58
N THR A 153 17.20 -19.73 -27.34
CA THR A 153 17.35 -21.10 -27.87
C THR A 153 16.76 -21.29 -29.26
N GLY A 154 16.23 -20.23 -29.89
CA GLY A 154 15.59 -20.31 -31.20
C GLY A 154 14.13 -20.79 -31.17
N GLN A 155 13.56 -21.01 -29.98
CA GLN A 155 12.14 -21.38 -29.86
C GLN A 155 11.24 -20.14 -29.91
N ILE A 156 10.24 -20.17 -30.80
CA ILE A 156 9.17 -19.17 -30.89
C ILE A 156 8.27 -19.31 -29.66
N ILE A 157 8.00 -18.20 -28.96
CA ILE A 157 7.14 -18.17 -27.78
C ILE A 157 5.67 -18.00 -28.25
N PRO A 158 4.81 -19.02 -28.09
CA PRO A 158 3.43 -18.94 -28.57
C PRO A 158 2.63 -17.84 -27.85
N GLY A 159 1.92 -17.01 -28.62
CA GLY A 159 1.02 -15.98 -28.08
C GLY A 159 1.69 -14.68 -27.61
N MET A 160 3.00 -14.54 -27.76
CA MET A 160 3.74 -13.34 -27.35
C MET A 160 4.02 -12.44 -28.56
N THR A 161 3.52 -11.21 -28.53
CA THR A 161 3.73 -10.17 -29.55
C THR A 161 4.42 -8.96 -28.93
N VAL A 162 5.30 -8.30 -29.69
CA VAL A 162 5.84 -6.98 -29.32
C VAL A 162 5.13 -5.94 -30.15
N THR A 163 4.58 -4.93 -29.48
CA THR A 163 4.19 -3.66 -30.10
C THR A 163 5.19 -2.61 -29.68
N GLU A 164 5.90 -2.03 -30.63
CA GLU A 164 6.76 -0.89 -30.38
C GLU A 164 5.85 0.33 -30.15
N GLY A 165 5.87 0.85 -28.93
CA GLY A 165 5.12 2.05 -28.58
C GLY A 165 5.76 3.29 -29.22
N GLU A 166 4.97 4.34 -29.43
CA GLU A 166 5.52 5.62 -29.88
C GLU A 166 6.59 6.15 -28.91
N PRO A 167 7.58 6.91 -29.40
CA PRO A 167 8.59 7.52 -28.56
C PRO A 167 7.96 8.34 -27.43
N SER A 168 8.36 8.07 -26.17
CA SER A 168 7.84 8.82 -25.03
C SER A 168 8.53 10.19 -24.93
N PHE A 169 7.75 11.26 -25.01
CA PHE A 169 8.22 12.60 -24.66
C PHE A 169 8.45 12.71 -23.15
N TYR A 170 9.57 13.28 -22.74
CA TYR A 170 9.90 13.53 -21.33
C TYR A 170 10.40 14.95 -21.12
N VAL A 171 10.11 15.51 -19.95
CA VAL A 171 10.60 16.83 -19.52
C VAL A 171 11.16 16.72 -18.10
N GLU A 172 12.45 16.94 -17.98
CA GLU A 172 13.16 17.04 -16.72
C GLU A 172 13.46 18.52 -16.47
N ALA A 173 12.77 19.11 -15.50
CA ALA A 173 13.01 20.46 -15.01
C ALA A 173 13.36 20.36 -13.52
N GLU A 174 14.49 20.94 -13.14
CA GLU A 174 15.02 20.96 -11.76
C GLU A 174 14.26 21.92 -10.84
#